data_AF-A0A1C5UGZ5-F1
#
_entry.id   AF-A0A1C5UGZ5-F1
#
_cell.length_a   1.000
_cell.length_b   1.000
_cell.length_c   1.000
_cell.angle_alpha   90.00
_cell.angle_beta   90.00
_cell.angle_gamma   90.00
#
_symmetry.space_group_name_H-M   'P 1'
#
loop_
_entity.id
_entity.type
_entity.pdbx_description
1 polymer ?
#
loop_
_entity_poly.entity_id
_entity_poly.type
_entity_poly.pdbx_seq_one_letter_code
_entity_poly.pdbx_strand_id
1 'polypeptide(L)'
;MSQEYIGECYEIAESSEKIYIGKEFPDEFANAKDARGLKGANAKAKANAAQAIKELIQIAENKSEFPDYGDRHGNRAKNGWYRYDVRFGLPVYEENGTLIRYNIFSARMLVRHDADGKMYLYDILRTKKEASNPLE
;
A
#
# COMPACT_ATOMS: atom_id res chain seq x y z
N MET A 1 5.44 -6.79 10.41
CA MET A 1 5.44 -7.34 9.05
C MET A 1 6.03 -8.72 9.12
N SER A 2 5.33 -9.74 8.64
CA SER A 2 5.89 -11.08 8.48
C SER A 2 6.95 -11.06 7.38
N GLN A 3 8.09 -11.73 7.62
CA GLN A 3 9.16 -11.89 6.63
C GLN A 3 8.76 -12.82 5.46
N GLU A 4 7.55 -13.38 5.51
CA GLU A 4 7.03 -14.38 4.57
C GLU A 4 6.90 -13.87 3.13
N TYR A 5 6.76 -12.55 2.94
CA TYR A 5 6.59 -11.96 1.61
C TYR A 5 7.91 -11.64 0.91
N ILE A 6 9.04 -11.67 1.61
CA ILE A 6 10.31 -11.20 1.05
C ILE A 6 10.80 -12.12 -0.07
N GLY A 7 11.04 -11.54 -1.25
CA GLY A 7 11.45 -12.28 -2.44
C GLY A 7 10.28 -12.76 -3.31
N GLU A 8 9.05 -12.62 -2.83
CA GLU A 8 7.84 -12.95 -3.59
C GLU A 8 7.55 -11.90 -4.68
N CYS A 9 6.77 -12.31 -5.66
CA CYS A 9 6.30 -11.49 -6.75
C CYS A 9 4.80 -11.71 -6.95
N TYR A 10 4.05 -10.62 -7.06
CA TYR A 10 2.62 -10.64 -7.32
C TYR A 10 2.32 -9.81 -8.58
N GLU A 11 1.19 -10.11 -9.21
CA GLU A 11 0.76 -9.46 -10.45
C GLU A 11 -0.47 -8.60 -10.18
N ILE A 12 -0.46 -7.39 -10.73
CA ILE A 12 -1.64 -6.51 -10.76
C ILE A 12 -2.64 -7.09 -11.76
N ALA A 13 -3.88 -7.34 -11.32
CA ALA A 13 -4.87 -8.00 -12.18
C ALA A 13 -5.29 -7.15 -13.40
N GLU A 14 -5.29 -5.83 -13.26
CA GLU A 14 -5.69 -4.91 -14.33
C GLU A 14 -4.62 -4.73 -15.41
N SER A 15 -3.34 -4.58 -15.01
CA SER A 15 -2.24 -4.22 -15.92
C SER A 15 -1.26 -5.35 -16.23
N SER A 16 -1.39 -6.50 -15.57
CA SER A 16 -0.41 -7.59 -15.60
C SER A 16 1.02 -7.20 -15.18
N GLU A 17 1.16 -6.07 -14.49
CA GLU A 17 2.45 -5.61 -13.98
C GLU A 17 2.89 -6.43 -12.77
N LYS A 18 4.16 -6.82 -12.77
CA LYS A 18 4.76 -7.64 -11.71
C LYS A 18 5.41 -6.76 -10.65
N ILE A 19 4.93 -6.88 -9.42
CA ILE A 19 5.44 -6.18 -8.25
C ILE A 19 6.15 -7.16 -7.32
N TYR A 20 7.42 -6.89 -7.07
CA TYR A 20 8.31 -7.68 -6.23
C TYR A 20 8.36 -7.10 -4.81
N ILE A 21 8.50 -7.98 -3.81
CA ILE A 21 8.72 -7.58 -2.42
C ILE A 21 10.20 -7.67 -2.11
N GLY A 22 10.86 -6.51 -2.04
CA GLY A 22 12.28 -6.43 -1.73
C GLY A 22 12.58 -6.70 -0.24
N LYS A 23 13.82 -7.09 0.07
CA LYS A 23 14.29 -7.28 1.45
C LYS A 23 14.23 -5.99 2.29
N GLU A 24 14.32 -4.83 1.64
CA GLU A 24 14.28 -3.51 2.27
C GLU A 24 12.85 -3.09 2.65
N PHE A 25 11.82 -3.71 2.05
CA PHE A 25 10.44 -3.27 2.20
C PHE A 25 9.94 -3.28 3.65
N PRO A 26 10.17 -4.31 4.49
CA PRO A 26 9.71 -4.29 5.88
C PRO A 26 10.28 -3.12 6.69
N ASP A 27 11.55 -2.80 6.49
CA ASP A 27 12.24 -1.72 7.20
C ASP A 27 11.77 -0.34 6.72
N GLU A 28 11.61 -0.16 5.41
CA GLU A 28 11.09 1.07 4.80
C GLU A 28 9.63 1.32 5.21
N PHE A 29 8.79 0.28 5.18
CA PHE A 29 7.39 0.36 5.58
C PHE A 29 7.22 0.71 7.06
N ALA A 30 8.06 0.14 7.95
CA ALA A 30 8.04 0.42 9.38
C ALA A 30 8.55 1.83 9.71
N ASN A 31 9.56 2.31 8.99
CA ASN A 31 10.18 3.61 9.21
C ASN A 31 9.57 4.76 8.39
N ALA A 32 8.54 4.46 7.59
CA ALA A 32 7.83 5.45 6.78
C ALA A 32 7.49 6.69 7.63
N LYS A 33 7.98 7.86 7.21
CA LYS A 33 7.78 9.14 7.94
C LYS A 33 6.30 9.42 8.21
N ASP A 34 5.42 8.98 7.31
CA ASP A 34 3.97 9.11 7.43
C ASP A 34 3.36 8.26 8.56
N ALA A 35 4.03 7.20 9.02
CA ALA A 35 3.53 6.33 10.08
C ALA A 35 3.50 7.02 11.46
N ARG A 36 4.43 7.94 11.72
CA ARG A 36 4.57 8.60 13.04
C ARG A 36 3.39 9.51 13.41
N GLY A 37 2.59 9.91 12.44
CA GLY A 37 1.40 10.76 12.64
C GLY A 37 0.07 10.03 12.62
N LEU A 38 0.03 8.74 12.25
CA LEU A 38 -1.22 7.99 12.12
C LEU A 38 -1.77 7.62 13.51
N LYS A 39 -3.06 7.91 13.74
CA LYS A 39 -3.77 7.58 14.97
C LYS A 39 -5.10 6.89 14.67
N GLY A 40 -5.60 6.14 15.64
CA GLY A 40 -6.92 5.51 15.59
C GLY A 40 -7.12 4.60 14.37
N ALA A 41 -8.23 4.79 13.66
CA ALA A 41 -8.64 3.92 12.55
C ALA A 41 -7.60 3.84 11.42
N ASN A 42 -6.88 4.91 11.12
CA ASN A 42 -5.90 4.91 10.03
C ASN A 42 -4.63 4.11 10.38
N ALA A 43 -4.20 4.14 11.65
CA ALA A 43 -3.09 3.29 12.11
C ALA A 43 -3.46 1.80 12.05
N LYS A 44 -4.69 1.46 12.48
CA LYS A 44 -5.22 0.10 12.36
C LYS A 44 -5.29 -0.32 10.89
N ALA A 45 -5.72 0.55 9.99
CA ALA A 45 -5.79 0.25 8.57
C ALA A 45 -4.41 0.02 7.93
N LYS A 46 -3.40 0.84 8.24
CA LYS A 46 -2.03 0.58 7.76
C LYS A 46 -1.48 -0.77 8.26
N ALA A 47 -1.76 -1.13 9.52
CA ALA A 47 -1.36 -2.42 10.07
C ALA A 47 -2.09 -3.63 9.45
N ASN A 48 -3.33 -3.46 8.98
CA ASN A 48 -4.06 -4.51 8.26
C ASN A 48 -3.61 -4.60 6.79
N ALA A 49 -3.38 -3.47 6.13
CA ALA A 49 -2.84 -3.42 4.77
C ALA A 49 -1.52 -4.19 4.66
N ALA A 50 -0.69 -4.05 5.69
CA ALA A 50 0.54 -4.80 5.88
C ALA A 50 0.41 -6.33 5.85
N GLN A 51 -0.75 -6.87 6.26
CA GLN A 51 -1.02 -8.31 6.28
C GLN A 51 -1.68 -8.80 4.99
N ALA A 52 -2.14 -7.88 4.14
CA ALA A 52 -2.87 -8.15 2.91
C ALA A 52 -2.12 -7.64 1.67
N ILE A 53 -0.77 -7.65 1.71
CA ILE A 53 0.06 -7.05 0.65
C ILE A 53 -0.22 -7.68 -0.71
N LYS A 54 -0.35 -9.01 -0.75
CA LYS A 54 -0.66 -9.75 -1.97
C LYS A 54 -1.96 -9.24 -2.58
N GLU A 55 -3.02 -9.21 -1.78
CA GLU A 55 -4.35 -8.79 -2.21
C GLU A 55 -4.34 -7.33 -2.66
N LEU A 56 -3.62 -6.45 -1.95
CA LEU A 56 -3.48 -5.05 -2.33
C LEU A 56 -2.77 -4.87 -3.66
N ILE A 57 -1.72 -5.65 -3.94
CA ILE A 57 -1.07 -5.62 -5.27
C ILE A 57 -2.04 -6.07 -6.35
N GLN A 58 -2.79 -7.14 -6.11
CA GLN A 58 -3.71 -7.68 -7.11
C GLN A 58 -4.81 -6.69 -7.51
N ILE A 59 -5.28 -5.85 -6.59
CA ILE A 59 -6.31 -4.83 -6.83
C ILE A 59 -5.77 -3.44 -7.17
N ALA A 60 -4.46 -3.30 -7.33
CA ALA A 60 -3.83 -2.01 -7.59
C ALA A 60 -4.26 -1.47 -8.96
N GLU A 61 -4.60 -0.19 -9.03
CA GLU A 61 -5.11 0.45 -10.25
C GLU A 61 -4.56 1.88 -10.39
N ASN A 62 -4.93 2.56 -11.47
CA ASN A 62 -4.62 3.99 -11.69
C ASN A 62 -3.13 4.32 -11.56
N LYS A 63 -2.28 3.61 -12.32
CA LYS A 63 -0.85 3.86 -12.38
C LYS A 63 -0.56 5.33 -12.70
N SER A 64 0.26 5.97 -11.88
CA SER A 64 0.75 7.33 -12.11
C SER A 64 2.23 7.46 -11.80
N GLU A 65 2.93 8.26 -12.60
CA GLU A 65 4.32 8.60 -12.34
C GLU A 65 4.42 9.52 -11.12
N PHE A 66 5.40 9.24 -10.26
CA PHE A 66 5.72 10.08 -9.11
C PHE A 66 7.11 10.68 -9.27
N PRO A 67 7.24 11.88 -9.87
CA PRO A 67 8.54 12.52 -10.01
C PRO A 67 9.17 12.74 -8.62
N ASP A 68 10.46 12.44 -8.48
CA ASP A 68 11.20 12.63 -7.23
C ASP A 68 11.37 14.13 -6.96
N TYR A 69 10.37 14.74 -6.33
CA TYR A 69 10.41 16.13 -5.92
C TYR A 69 11.40 16.31 -4.76
N GLY A 70 12.62 16.73 -5.13
CA GLY A 70 13.66 17.22 -4.22
C GLY A 70 14.75 16.22 -3.86
N ASP A 71 15.09 15.29 -4.78
CA ASP A 71 16.18 14.31 -4.60
C ASP A 71 16.04 13.49 -3.32
N ARG A 72 14.79 13.26 -2.87
CA ARG A 72 14.50 12.65 -1.57
C ARG A 72 14.73 11.14 -1.59
N HIS A 73 14.77 10.55 -2.78
CA HIS A 73 14.95 9.12 -2.97
C HIS A 73 16.24 8.77 -3.74
N GLY A 74 16.97 9.77 -4.23
CA GLY A 74 18.25 9.63 -4.91
C GLY A 74 18.20 8.74 -6.16
N ASN A 75 19.37 8.23 -6.58
CA ASN A 75 19.52 7.34 -7.73
C ASN A 75 18.95 5.91 -7.55
N ARG A 76 18.17 5.64 -6.50
CA ARG A 76 17.68 4.28 -6.19
C ARG A 76 16.61 3.79 -7.19
N ALA A 77 15.92 4.70 -7.85
CA ALA A 77 14.90 4.38 -8.86
C ALA A 77 15.37 4.82 -10.24
N LYS A 78 16.31 4.07 -10.84
CA LYS A 78 16.88 4.45 -12.14
C LYS A 78 15.83 4.62 -13.23
N ASN A 79 14.74 3.87 -13.15
CA ASN A 79 13.65 3.91 -14.11
C ASN A 79 12.40 4.66 -13.57
N GLY A 80 12.52 5.30 -12.41
CA GLY A 80 11.48 6.16 -11.84
C GLY A 80 10.62 5.50 -10.76
N TRP A 81 9.70 6.30 -10.24
CA TRP A 81 8.77 5.91 -9.18
C TRP A 81 7.35 5.92 -9.72
N TYR A 82 6.57 4.92 -9.30
CA TYR A 82 5.18 4.79 -9.69
C TYR A 82 4.29 4.72 -8.47
N ARG A 83 3.06 5.18 -8.63
CA ARG A 83 1.99 5.05 -7.67
C ARG A 83 0.83 4.27 -8.25
N TYR A 84 0.22 3.48 -7.40
CA TYR A 84 -1.03 2.80 -7.67
C TYR A 84 -2.00 3.13 -6.55
N ASP A 85 -3.26 3.35 -6.90
CA ASP A 85 -4.33 3.52 -5.92
C ASP A 85 -4.83 2.12 -5.52
N VAL A 86 -5.15 1.95 -4.24
CA VAL A 86 -5.79 0.74 -3.71
C VAL A 86 -6.93 1.12 -2.78
N ARG A 87 -8.00 0.32 -2.78
CA ARG A 87 -9.18 0.54 -1.95
C ARG A 87 -9.58 -0.75 -1.24
N PHE A 88 -9.73 -0.69 0.09
CA PHE A 88 -10.06 -1.86 0.90
C PHE A 88 -10.99 -1.51 2.07
N GLY A 89 -11.75 -2.51 2.53
CA GLY A 89 -12.68 -2.37 3.64
C GLY A 89 -12.21 -3.13 4.88
N LEU A 90 -12.31 -2.52 6.05
CA LEU A 90 -12.18 -3.23 7.32
C LEU A 90 -13.57 -3.47 7.92
N PRO A 91 -13.94 -4.74 8.20
CA PRO A 91 -15.22 -5.03 8.82
C PRO A 91 -15.25 -4.51 10.27
N VAL A 92 -16.44 -4.07 10.69
CA VAL A 92 -16.76 -3.68 12.07
C VAL A 92 -17.85 -4.63 12.55
N TYR A 93 -17.58 -5.31 13.65
CA TYR A 93 -18.49 -6.29 14.25
C TYR A 93 -19.05 -5.78 15.58
N GLU A 94 -20.26 -6.22 15.91
CA GLU A 94 -20.78 -6.19 17.28
C GLU A 94 -20.08 -7.24 18.16
N GLU A 95 -20.28 -7.17 19.48
CA GLU A 95 -19.72 -8.15 20.42
C GLU A 95 -20.21 -9.58 20.14
N ASN A 96 -21.42 -9.73 19.61
CA ASN A 96 -21.99 -11.03 19.20
C ASN A 96 -21.41 -11.57 17.88
N GLY A 97 -20.49 -10.84 17.23
CA GLY A 97 -19.88 -11.22 15.96
C GLY A 97 -20.67 -10.81 14.71
N THR A 98 -21.78 -10.08 14.85
CA THR A 98 -22.57 -9.59 13.72
C THR A 98 -21.86 -8.46 13.00
N LEU A 99 -21.73 -8.56 11.67
CA LEU A 99 -21.14 -7.51 10.84
C LEU A 99 -22.07 -6.28 10.80
N ILE A 100 -21.59 -5.14 11.28
CA ILE A 100 -22.32 -3.87 11.28
C ILE A 100 -22.11 -3.13 9.96
N ARG A 101 -20.85 -2.99 9.55
CA ARG A 101 -20.44 -2.21 8.37
C ARG A 101 -18.99 -2.48 7.99
N TYR A 102 -18.59 -1.96 6.83
CA TYR A 102 -17.19 -1.81 6.46
C TYR A 102 -16.75 -0.35 6.60
N ASN A 103 -15.64 -0.12 7.29
CA ASN A 103 -14.91 1.12 7.15
C ASN A 103 -14.06 1.03 5.87
N ILE A 104 -14.38 1.85 4.87
CA ILE A 104 -13.64 1.87 3.61
C ILE A 104 -12.43 2.78 3.72
N PHE A 105 -11.31 2.35 3.17
CA PHE A 105 -10.06 3.09 3.12
C PHE A 105 -9.53 3.11 1.70
N SER A 106 -9.00 4.25 1.30
CA SER A 106 -8.13 4.35 0.13
C SER A 106 -6.69 4.52 0.60
N ALA A 107 -5.74 3.94 -0.12
CA ALA A 107 -4.31 4.12 0.10
C ALA A 107 -3.58 4.16 -1.25
N ARG A 108 -2.29 4.52 -1.21
CA ARG A 108 -1.43 4.56 -2.38
C ARG A 108 -0.24 3.67 -2.20
N MET A 109 -0.05 2.70 -3.08
CA MET A 109 1.20 1.97 -3.16
C MET A 109 2.25 2.87 -3.82
N LEU A 110 3.45 2.89 -3.24
CA LEU A 110 4.63 3.49 -3.86
C LEU A 110 5.53 2.35 -4.34
N VAL A 111 5.86 2.38 -5.63
CA VAL A 111 6.63 1.33 -6.31
C VAL A 111 7.88 1.95 -6.92
N ARG A 112 9.03 1.34 -6.64
CA ARG A 112 10.35 1.68 -7.19
C ARG A 112 10.60 0.88 -8.45
N HIS A 113 10.93 1.54 -9.56
CA HIS A 113 11.44 0.84 -10.75
C HIS A 113 12.96 0.90 -10.77
N ASP A 114 13.56 -0.25 -10.47
CA ASP A 114 15.00 -0.38 -10.28
C ASP A 114 15.74 -0.58 -11.61
N ALA A 115 17.07 -0.47 -11.57
CA ALA A 115 17.98 -0.63 -12.69
C ALA A 115 17.90 -2.00 -13.38
N ASP A 116 17.47 -3.03 -12.65
CA ASP A 116 17.27 -4.39 -13.17
C ASP A 116 15.98 -4.53 -14.01
N GLY A 117 15.22 -3.44 -14.15
CA GLY A 117 13.96 -3.41 -14.88
C GLY A 117 12.76 -3.90 -14.07
N LYS A 118 12.93 -4.29 -12.81
CA LYS A 118 11.85 -4.79 -11.95
C LYS A 118 11.23 -3.69 -11.10
N MET A 119 9.95 -3.87 -10.80
CA MET A 119 9.17 -2.99 -9.96
C MET A 119 9.07 -3.55 -8.54
N TYR A 120 9.54 -2.82 -7.55
CA TYR A 120 9.56 -3.24 -6.14
C TYR A 120 8.58 -2.40 -5.34
N LEU A 121 7.73 -3.05 -4.54
CA LEU A 121 6.91 -2.36 -3.56
C LEU A 121 7.83 -1.69 -2.54
N TYR A 122 7.65 -0.39 -2.33
CA TYR A 122 8.49 0.42 -1.45
C TYR A 122 7.75 0.86 -0.19
N ASP A 123 6.51 1.36 -0.31
CA ASP A 123 5.67 1.73 0.84
C ASP A 123 4.18 1.71 0.46
N ILE A 124 3.30 1.74 1.46
CA ILE A 124 1.88 2.04 1.33
C ILE A 124 1.62 3.37 2.06
N LEU A 125 1.36 4.40 1.26
CA LEU A 125 1.20 5.77 1.67
C LEU A 125 -0.28 6.15 1.87
N ARG A 126 -0.48 7.21 2.65
CA ARG A 126 -1.74 7.97 2.71
C ARG A 126 -3.01 7.13 2.92
N THR A 127 -2.95 6.12 3.77
CA THR A 127 -4.15 5.36 4.16
C THR A 127 -5.15 6.29 4.83
N LYS A 128 -6.27 6.56 4.15
CA LYS A 128 -7.30 7.48 4.60
C LYS A 128 -8.63 6.76 4.62
N LYS A 129 -9.33 6.83 5.75
CA LYS A 129 -10.72 6.41 5.84
C LYS A 129 -11.59 7.29 4.92
N GLU A 130 -12.35 6.66 4.04
CA GLU A 130 -13.36 7.35 3.26
C GLU A 130 -14.53 7.73 4.17
N ALA A 131 -15.08 8.93 3.97
CA ALA A 131 -16.31 9.29 4.64
C ALA A 131 -17.40 8.36 4.13
N SER A 132 -18.13 7.73 5.03
CA SER A 132 -19.42 7.15 4.66
C SER A 132 -20.28 8.34 4.20
N ASN A 133 -20.56 8.44 2.90
CA ASN A 133 -21.65 9.31 2.47
C ASN A 133 -22.88 8.92 3.31
N PRO A 134 -23.69 9.88 3.76
CA PRO A 134 -25.02 9.56 4.26
C PRO A 134 -25.69 8.68 3.18
N LEU A 135 -26.28 7.57 3.60
CA LEU A 135 -27.26 6.89 2.76
C LEU A 135 -28.33 7.96 2.45
N GLU A 136 -28.52 8.29 1.16
CA GLU A 136 -29.67 9.09 0.72
C GLU A 136 -30.98 8.37 1.07
#